data_AF-A0A7C2V1D4-F1
#
_entry.id   AF-A0A7C2V1D4-F1
#
_cell.length_a   1.000
_cell.length_b   1.000
_cell.length_c   1.000
_cell.angle_alpha   90.00
_cell.angle_beta   90.00
_cell.angle_gamma   90.00
#
_symmetry.space_group_name_H-M   'P 1'
#
loop_
_entity.id
_entity.type
_entity.pdbx_description
1 polymer ?
#
loop_
_entity_poly.entity_id
_entity_poly.type
_entity_poly.pdbx_seq_one_letter_code
_entity_poly.pdbx_strand_id
1 'polypeptide(L)'
;MPLYEYRCLKCRKRFSRLLAIAQRDEPQACPACGATESKRLVSRVARLRSEDQMLDDLADSMEFAGDPDDPQTMRRFMREMSAAMDEDPYEMEEIFEEELAAEAAGDDE
;
A
#
# COMPACT_ATOMS: atom_id res chain seq x y z
N MET A 1 -0.49 -21.15 -23.89
CA MET A 1 0.27 -19.88 -23.91
C MET A 1 -0.21 -19.01 -22.76
N PRO A 2 0.66 -18.58 -21.83
CA PRO A 2 0.27 -17.73 -20.72
C PRO A 2 -0.20 -16.33 -21.15
N LEU A 3 -1.04 -15.72 -20.32
CA LEU A 3 -1.46 -14.32 -20.45
C LEU A 3 -0.59 -13.44 -19.54
N TYR A 4 0.00 -12.40 -20.11
CA TYR A 4 0.80 -11.41 -19.37
C TYR A 4 0.18 -10.03 -19.47
N GLU A 5 0.27 -9.26 -18.39
CA GLU A 5 -0.16 -7.86 -18.36
C GLU A 5 1.03 -6.92 -18.56
N TYR A 6 0.79 -5.81 -19.26
CA TYR A 6 1.77 -4.77 -19.50
C TYR A 6 1.15 -3.40 -19.23
N ARG A 7 2.02 -2.44 -18.88
CA ARG A 7 1.69 -1.01 -18.83
C ARG A 7 2.51 -0.27 -19.86
N CYS A 8 1.85 0.48 -20.75
CA CYS A 8 2.56 1.38 -21.66
C CYS A 8 3.17 2.54 -20.88
N LEU A 9 4.43 2.87 -21.17
CA LEU A 9 5.12 4.00 -20.51
C LEU A 9 4.68 5.36 -21.07
N LYS A 10 4.14 5.43 -22.30
CA LYS A 10 3.62 6.67 -22.89
C LYS A 10 2.19 6.98 -22.45
N CYS A 11 1.22 6.14 -22.82
CA CYS A 11 -0.20 6.42 -22.54
C CYS A 11 -0.67 5.92 -21.17
N ARG A 12 0.20 5.24 -20.40
CA ARG A 12 -0.07 4.66 -19.07
C ARG A 12 -1.21 3.62 -19.01
N LYS A 13 -1.81 3.26 -20.14
CA LYS A 13 -2.85 2.23 -20.25
C LYS A 13 -2.27 0.83 -20.02
N ARG A 14 -3.07 -0.03 -19.39
CA ARG A 14 -2.80 -1.46 -19.18
C ARG A 14 -3.35 -2.25 -20.37
N PHE A 15 -2.67 -3.32 -20.75
CA PHE A 15 -3.14 -4.25 -21.77
C PHE A 15 -2.55 -5.65 -21.54
N SER A 16 -3.19 -6.66 -22.12
CA SER A 16 -2.78 -8.06 -21.93
C SER A 16 -2.35 -8.68 -23.27
N ARG A 17 -1.38 -9.60 -23.21
CA ARG A 17 -0.85 -10.33 -24.36
C ARG A 17 -0.65 -11.81 -24.03
N LEU A 18 -1.01 -12.66 -24.99
CA LEU A 18 -0.69 -14.08 -24.96
C LEU A 18 0.67 -14.27 -25.60
N LEU A 19 1.66 -14.70 -24.83
CA LEU A 19 3.04 -14.82 -25.29
C LEU A 19 3.65 -16.14 -24.82
N ALA A 20 4.70 -16.57 -25.50
CA ALA A 20 5.56 -17.63 -24.96
C ALA A 20 6.31 -17.12 -23.73
N ILE A 21 6.67 -18.02 -22.82
CA ILE A 21 7.40 -17.68 -21.58
C ILE A 21 8.72 -16.96 -21.90
N ALA A 22 9.41 -17.36 -22.99
CA ALA A 22 10.66 -16.76 -23.44
C ALA A 22 10.54 -15.27 -23.82
N GLN A 23 9.35 -14.83 -24.26
CA GLN A 23 9.11 -13.47 -24.76
C GLN A 23 8.45 -12.57 -23.71
N ARG A 24 8.21 -13.07 -22.49
CA ARG A 24 7.44 -12.34 -21.47
C ARG A 24 8.10 -11.02 -21.06
N ASP A 25 9.43 -10.94 -21.08
CA ASP A 25 10.16 -9.76 -20.61
C ASP A 25 10.48 -8.79 -21.76
N GLU A 26 10.09 -9.13 -23.00
CA GLU A 26 10.25 -8.26 -24.16
C GLU A 26 9.18 -7.16 -24.20
N PRO A 27 9.54 -5.91 -24.55
CA PRO A 27 8.59 -4.81 -24.67
C PRO A 27 7.54 -5.10 -25.75
N GLN A 28 6.26 -4.93 -25.40
CA GLN A 28 5.14 -5.16 -26.31
C GLN A 28 4.56 -3.85 -26.84
N ALA A 29 4.19 -3.83 -28.11
CA ALA A 29 3.53 -2.69 -28.73
C ALA A 29 2.15 -2.45 -28.09
N CYS A 30 1.93 -1.22 -27.64
CA CYS A 30 0.68 -0.81 -27.02
C CYS A 30 -0.45 -0.75 -28.06
N PRO A 31 -1.57 -1.47 -27.88
CA PRO A 31 -2.69 -1.46 -28.83
C PRO A 31 -3.42 -0.10 -28.90
N ALA A 32 -3.24 0.77 -27.91
CA ALA A 32 -3.95 2.05 -27.84
C ALA A 32 -3.18 3.22 -28.47
N CYS A 33 -1.84 3.19 -28.50
CA CYS A 33 -1.03 4.30 -29.00
C CYS A 33 0.13 3.89 -29.91
N GLY A 34 0.33 2.59 -30.15
CA GLY A 34 1.39 2.08 -31.01
C GLY A 34 2.81 2.14 -30.42
N ALA A 35 3.02 2.75 -29.26
CA ALA A 35 4.33 2.81 -28.63
C ALA A 35 4.84 1.42 -28.25
N THR A 36 6.13 1.17 -28.49
CA THR A 36 6.82 -0.10 -28.17
C THR A 36 7.36 -0.13 -26.74
N GLU A 37 7.38 1.01 -26.06
CA GLU A 37 7.82 1.13 -24.66
C GLU A 37 6.71 0.69 -23.70
N SER A 38 6.78 -0.55 -23.24
CA SER A 38 5.91 -1.07 -22.19
C SER A 38 6.68 -1.89 -21.16
N LYS A 39 6.17 -1.91 -19.93
CA LYS A 39 6.72 -2.68 -18.81
C LYS A 39 5.74 -3.78 -18.41
N ARG A 40 6.23 -5.01 -18.26
CA ARG A 40 5.41 -6.12 -17.74
C ARG A 40 4.97 -5.81 -16.30
N LEU A 41 3.70 -6.05 -16.03
CA LEU A 41 3.13 -6.01 -14.69
C LEU A 41 3.09 -7.42 -14.11
N VAL A 42 3.31 -7.51 -12.80
CA VAL A 42 3.06 -8.72 -12.02
C VAL A 42 1.80 -8.44 -11.21
N SER A 43 0.82 -9.33 -11.30
CA SER A 43 -0.40 -9.21 -10.51
C SER A 43 -0.05 -9.22 -9.02
N ARG A 44 -0.73 -8.38 -8.24
CA ARG A 44 -0.67 -8.46 -6.78
C ARG A 44 -1.44 -9.72 -6.37
N VAL A 45 -0.77 -10.64 -5.69
CA VAL A 45 -1.40 -11.84 -5.15
C VAL A 45 -1.82 -11.53 -3.72
N ALA A 46 -3.11 -11.65 -3.42
CA ALA A 46 -3.59 -11.70 -2.05
C ALA A 46 -3.47 -13.15 -1.55
N ARG A 47 -2.99 -13.34 -0.32
CA ARG A 47 -3.02 -14.64 0.35
C ARG A 47 -4.21 -14.65 1.29
N LEU A 48 -4.95 -15.76 1.33
CA LEU A 48 -5.93 -15.99 2.39
C LEU A 48 -5.17 -16.19 3.70
N ARG A 49 -5.61 -15.50 4.74
CA ARG A 49 -5.01 -15.53 6.08
C ARG A 49 -6.03 -16.09 7.05
N SER A 50 -5.60 -16.98 7.95
CA SER A 50 -6.44 -17.39 9.08
C SER A 50 -6.58 -16.23 10.07
N GLU A 51 -7.59 -16.31 10.93
CA GLU A 51 -7.77 -15.34 12.02
C GLU A 51 -6.53 -15.28 12.91
N ASP A 52 -5.96 -16.43 13.28
CA ASP A 52 -4.70 -16.51 14.04
C ASP A 52 -3.55 -15.76 13.33
N GLN A 53 -3.40 -15.93 12.02
CA GLN A 53 -2.38 -15.21 11.26
C GLN A 53 -2.66 -13.71 11.16
N MET A 54 -3.92 -13.27 11.17
CA MET A 54 -4.23 -11.85 11.24
C MET A 54 -3.85 -11.26 12.59
N LEU A 55 -4.14 -11.97 13.69
CA LEU A 55 -3.77 -11.57 15.04
C LEU A 55 -2.25 -11.52 15.22
N ASP A 56 -1.51 -12.50 14.71
CA ASP A 56 -0.05 -12.54 14.78
C ASP A 56 0.59 -11.35 14.04
N ASP A 57 0.22 -11.06 12.78
CA ASP A 57 0.83 -9.90 12.10
C ASP A 57 0.41 -8.56 12.73
N LEU A 58 -0.78 -8.49 13.34
CA LEU A 58 -1.22 -7.30 14.07
C LEU A 58 -0.34 -7.12 15.32
N ALA A 59 -0.08 -8.19 16.06
CA ALA A 59 0.86 -8.18 17.18
C ALA A 59 2.26 -7.77 16.71
N ASP A 60 2.78 -8.36 15.62
CA ASP A 60 4.06 -7.99 15.02
C ASP A 60 4.08 -6.52 14.57
N SER A 61 2.98 -5.98 14.04
CA SER A 61 2.88 -4.57 13.66
C SER A 61 2.89 -3.63 14.85
N MET A 62 2.29 -4.04 15.98
CA MET A 62 2.32 -3.30 17.24
C MET A 62 3.69 -3.38 17.90
N GLU A 63 4.39 -4.51 17.80
CA GLU A 63 5.81 -4.63 18.20
C GLU A 63 6.73 -3.79 17.30
N PHE A 64 6.35 -3.61 16.02
CA PHE A 64 7.05 -2.75 15.07
C PHE A 64 6.55 -1.29 15.06
N ALA A 65 5.62 -0.93 15.95
CA ALA A 65 5.50 0.46 16.38
C ALA A 65 6.80 0.75 17.14
N GLY A 66 7.80 1.17 16.38
CA GLY A 66 9.12 1.51 16.90
C GLY A 66 9.04 2.66 17.91
N ASP A 67 10.17 3.32 18.11
CA ASP A 67 10.24 4.44 19.05
C ASP A 67 9.12 5.47 18.76
N PRO A 68 8.22 5.76 19.72
CA PRO A 68 7.12 6.71 19.54
C PRO A 68 7.60 8.12 19.16
N ASP A 69 8.88 8.42 19.37
CA ASP A 69 9.51 9.69 18.99
C ASP A 69 9.99 9.74 17.52
N ASP A 70 9.92 8.64 16.75
CA ASP A 70 10.36 8.63 15.34
C ASP A 70 9.23 9.03 14.35
N PRO A 71 9.40 10.11 13.55
CA PRO A 71 8.37 10.63 12.67
C PRO A 71 8.02 9.73 11.46
N GLN A 72 8.78 8.67 11.14
CA GLN A 72 8.36 7.68 10.13
C GLN A 72 7.43 6.63 10.74
N THR A 73 7.69 6.22 11.98
CA THR A 73 6.84 5.29 12.75
C THR A 73 5.45 5.87 12.96
N MET A 74 5.34 7.13 13.42
CA MET A 74 4.04 7.80 13.57
C MET A 74 3.25 7.88 12.26
N ARG A 75 3.91 8.17 11.13
CA ARG A 75 3.27 8.24 9.81
C ARG A 75 2.75 6.89 9.34
N ARG A 76 3.48 5.81 9.63
CA ARG A 76 3.04 4.45 9.32
C ARG A 76 1.84 4.08 10.19
N PHE A 77 1.92 4.37 11.49
CA PHE A 77 0.85 4.13 12.46
C PHE A 77 -0.44 4.88 12.07
N MET A 78 -0.38 6.18 11.78
CA MET A 78 -1.55 6.95 11.31
C MET A 78 -2.16 6.39 10.04
N ARG A 79 -1.34 5.99 9.05
CA ARG A 79 -1.86 5.40 7.80
C ARG A 79 -2.56 4.06 8.08
N GLU A 80 -2.02 3.25 8.97
CA GLU A 80 -2.56 1.93 9.32
C GLU A 80 -3.86 2.05 10.13
N MET A 81 -3.90 2.97 11.10
CA MET A 81 -5.10 3.30 11.89
C MET A 81 -6.23 3.85 11.01
N SER A 82 -5.93 4.76 10.07
CA SER A 82 -6.92 5.30 9.12
C SER A 82 -7.50 4.24 8.16
N ALA A 83 -6.71 3.22 7.80
CA ALA A 83 -7.15 2.16 6.90
C ALA A 83 -8.03 1.12 7.62
N ALA A 84 -7.89 1.00 8.94
CA ALA A 84 -8.65 0.07 9.77
C ALA A 84 -9.97 0.67 10.29
N MET A 85 -10.02 1.98 10.51
CA MET A 85 -11.20 2.64 11.09
C MET A 85 -12.25 3.10 10.06
N ASP A 86 -11.92 3.16 8.76
CA ASP A 86 -12.82 3.58 7.65
C ASP A 86 -13.55 4.94 7.90
N GLU A 87 -13.01 5.74 8.80
CA GLU A 87 -13.55 7.04 9.23
C GLU A 87 -12.82 8.20 8.53
N ASP A 88 -13.54 9.31 8.34
CA ASP A 88 -13.06 10.49 7.60
C ASP A 88 -11.82 11.10 8.30
N PRO A 89 -10.70 11.32 7.59
CA PRO A 89 -9.40 11.67 8.19
C PRO A 89 -9.35 13.01 8.93
N TYR A 90 -10.39 13.85 8.81
CA TYR A 90 -10.47 15.16 9.46
C TYR A 90 -10.96 15.10 10.91
N GLU A 91 -11.86 14.17 11.26
CA GLU A 91 -12.30 14.00 12.66
C GLU A 91 -11.18 13.41 13.52
N MET A 92 -10.33 12.57 12.92
CA MET A 92 -9.20 11.95 13.62
C MET A 92 -8.07 12.94 13.94
N GLU A 93 -7.82 13.91 13.05
CA GLU A 93 -6.82 14.97 13.28
C GLU A 93 -7.23 15.85 14.47
N GLU A 94 -8.53 16.12 14.64
CA GLU A 94 -9.08 16.92 15.74
C GLU A 94 -9.05 16.19 17.09
N ILE A 95 -9.41 14.90 17.13
CA ILE A 95 -9.35 14.08 18.37
C ILE A 95 -7.89 13.89 18.81
N PHE A 96 -6.98 13.68 17.87
CA PHE A 96 -5.56 13.51 18.17
C PHE A 96 -4.93 14.82 18.68
N GLU A 97 -5.30 15.98 18.09
CA GLU A 97 -4.89 17.28 18.62
C GLU A 97 -5.46 17.54 20.03
N GLU A 98 -6.70 17.12 20.32
CA GLU A 98 -7.27 17.22 21.67
C GLU A 98 -6.58 16.31 22.68
N GLU A 99 -6.27 15.05 22.35
CA GLU A 99 -5.55 14.13 23.24
C GLU A 99 -4.10 14.57 23.48
N LEU A 100 -3.41 15.03 22.45
CA LEU A 100 -2.02 15.50 22.56
C LEU A 100 -1.94 16.82 23.33
N ALA A 101 -2.96 17.68 23.22
CA ALA A 101 -3.13 18.85 24.08
C ALA A 101 -3.50 18.47 25.53
N ALA A 102 -4.22 17.37 25.74
CA ALA A 102 -4.52 16.85 27.07
C ALA A 102 -3.30 16.21 27.74
N GLU A 103 -2.45 15.49 27.01
CA GLU A 103 -1.17 14.97 27.51
C GLU A 103 -0.17 16.10 27.82
N ALA A 104 -0.13 17.17 27.01
CA ALA A 104 0.68 18.35 27.29
C ALA A 104 0.21 19.14 28.54
N ALA A 105 -1.02 18.91 29.01
CA ALA A 105 -1.59 19.52 30.20
C ALA A 105 -1.46 18.66 31.48
N GLY A 106 -0.87 17.46 31.37
CA GLY A 106 -0.73 16.48 32.46
C GLY A 106 0.61 16.47 33.19
N ASP A 107 1.55 17.38 32.89
CA ASP A 107 2.92 17.40 33.43
C ASP A 107 3.12 18.50 34.52
N ASP A 108 2.13 18.67 35.39
CA ASP A 108 2.22 19.49 36.61
C ASP A 108 1.56 18.74 37.79
N GLU A 109 2.20 17.65 38.28
CA GLU A 109 2.19 17.31 39.73
C GLU A 109 3.41 16.47 40.16
#